data_AF-K7KF85-F1
#
_entry.id   AF-K7KF85-F1
#
_cell.length_a   1.000
_cell.length_b   1.000
_cell.length_c   1.000
_cell.angle_alpha   90.00
_cell.angle_beta   90.00
_cell.angle_gamma   90.00
#
_symmetry.space_group_name_H-M   'P 1'
#
loop_
_entity.id
_entity.type
_entity.pdbx_description
1 polymer ?
#
loop_
_entity_poly.entity_id
_entity_poly.type
_entity_poly.pdbx_seq_one_letter_code
_entity_poly.pdbx_strand_id
1 'polypeptide(L)'
;MAKASSEPKIDYAEIYTASDTFDGSAVFHTIYDVVGFVLYMHQQIPSTVQDMSVEFDAMHSEYKQLEMELGTEVKPSFRRKHVSKMRDIKVGIKRLDKLMNSLLNVQTAFKIMISEIPTIDGVVLALGASPLRPKHIYVLNFSHESGVSKVDDDFARSKAADTLSRKAIRTLISKDAGSVTYPAGN
;
A
#
# COMPACT_ATOMS: atom_id res chain seq x y z
N MET A 1 21.46 41.70 3.27
CA MET A 1 21.01 40.34 3.65
C MET A 1 19.51 40.40 3.90
N ALA A 2 18.70 39.71 3.09
CA ALA A 2 17.29 39.48 3.37
C ALA A 2 17.02 37.99 3.15
N LYS A 3 16.60 37.31 4.22
CA LYS A 3 16.24 35.89 4.22
C LYS A 3 14.83 35.79 3.67
N ALA A 4 14.68 35.37 2.41
CA ALA A 4 13.38 35.01 1.86
C ALA A 4 12.89 33.76 2.59
N SER A 5 11.91 33.93 3.47
CA SER A 5 11.07 32.84 3.96
C SER A 5 10.11 32.48 2.84
N SER A 6 10.49 31.56 1.95
CA SER A 6 9.53 30.95 1.04
C SER A 6 8.61 30.08 1.88
N GLU A 7 7.37 30.52 2.12
CA GLU A 7 6.33 29.63 2.58
C GLU A 7 6.24 28.44 1.61
N PRO A 8 6.13 27.20 2.10
CA PRO A 8 5.92 26.06 1.23
C PRO A 8 4.60 26.26 0.51
N LYS A 9 4.66 26.56 -0.79
CA LYS A 9 3.47 26.69 -1.64
C LYS A 9 2.83 25.31 -1.74
N ILE A 10 1.76 25.08 -0.99
CA ILE A 10 0.97 23.85 -1.11
C ILE A 10 0.20 23.93 -2.42
N ASP A 11 0.65 23.15 -3.40
CA ASP A 11 0.05 23.08 -4.73
C ASP A 11 -1.04 22.00 -4.73
N TYR A 12 -2.27 22.42 -4.47
CA TYR A 12 -3.42 21.54 -4.49
C TYR A 12 -3.81 21.18 -5.92
N ALA A 13 -4.22 19.92 -6.13
CA ALA A 13 -4.84 19.47 -7.35
C ALA A 13 -6.21 18.86 -7.02
N GLU A 14 -7.24 19.34 -7.69
CA GLU A 14 -8.60 18.85 -7.50
C GLU A 14 -8.88 17.66 -8.41
N ILE A 15 -9.48 16.62 -7.85
CA ILE A 15 -9.84 15.40 -8.57
C ILE A 15 -11.35 15.21 -8.47
N TYR A 16 -12.03 15.37 -9.60
CA TYR A 16 -13.47 15.18 -9.68
C TYR A 16 -13.83 13.71 -9.93
N THR A 17 -14.80 13.22 -9.17
CA THR A 17 -15.45 11.91 -9.32
C THR A 17 -16.97 12.07 -9.26
N ALA A 18 -17.72 11.08 -9.76
CA ALA A 18 -19.16 11.09 -9.67
C ALA A 18 -19.60 10.85 -8.21
N SER A 19 -20.44 11.74 -7.67
CA SER A 19 -20.82 11.77 -6.24
C SER A 19 -21.48 10.47 -5.78
N ASP A 20 -22.29 9.86 -6.63
CA ASP A 20 -22.97 8.57 -6.40
C ASP A 20 -22.04 7.37 -6.26
N THR A 21 -20.76 7.54 -6.59
CA THR A 21 -19.74 6.48 -6.53
C THR A 21 -18.69 6.69 -5.44
N PHE A 22 -18.81 7.78 -4.68
CA PHE A 22 -17.85 8.17 -3.65
C PHE A 22 -18.32 7.72 -2.26
N ASP A 23 -18.01 6.46 -1.93
CA ASP A 23 -18.34 5.82 -0.65
C ASP A 23 -17.08 5.48 0.17
N GLY A 24 -17.28 4.92 1.38
CA GLY A 24 -16.18 4.52 2.24
C GLY A 24 -15.25 3.46 1.61
N SER A 25 -15.77 2.60 0.74
CA SER A 25 -14.95 1.62 0.00
C SER A 25 -14.04 2.33 -1.02
N ALA A 26 -14.57 3.28 -1.79
CA ALA A 26 -13.79 4.08 -2.72
C ALA A 26 -12.70 4.89 -2.01
N VAL A 27 -13.01 5.50 -0.87
CA VAL A 27 -12.04 6.20 -0.01
C VAL A 27 -10.94 5.25 0.46
N PHE A 28 -11.32 4.09 1.01
CA PHE A 28 -10.39 3.07 1.51
C PHE A 28 -9.38 2.64 0.43
N HIS A 29 -9.87 2.16 -0.72
CA HIS A 29 -9.02 1.66 -1.79
C HIS A 29 -8.15 2.78 -2.39
N THR A 30 -8.68 4.01 -2.48
CA THR A 30 -7.89 5.16 -2.96
C THR A 30 -6.73 5.47 -2.00
N ILE A 31 -6.99 5.54 -0.69
CA ILE A 31 -5.94 5.77 0.32
C ILE A 31 -4.90 4.65 0.23
N TYR A 32 -5.34 3.39 0.20
CA TYR A 32 -4.45 2.23 0.20
C TYR A 32 -3.55 2.18 -1.06
N ASP A 33 -4.13 2.39 -2.24
CA ASP A 33 -3.38 2.43 -3.50
C ASP A 33 -2.40 3.61 -3.53
N VAL A 34 -2.79 4.78 -3.02
CA VAL A 34 -1.90 5.95 -2.94
C VAL A 34 -0.75 5.73 -1.95
N VAL A 35 -1.01 5.15 -0.78
CA VAL A 35 0.03 4.77 0.18
C VAL A 35 1.01 3.78 -0.45
N GLY A 36 0.50 2.74 -1.10
CA GLY A 36 1.33 1.75 -1.80
C GLY A 36 2.19 2.37 -2.89
N PHE A 37 1.62 3.26 -3.71
CA PHE A 37 2.35 4.01 -4.74
C PHE A 37 3.46 4.88 -4.12
N VAL A 38 3.13 5.67 -3.11
CA VAL A 38 4.09 6.60 -2.46
C VAL A 38 5.23 5.81 -1.81
N LEU A 39 4.95 4.70 -1.12
CA LEU A 39 5.99 3.83 -0.55
C LEU A 39 6.91 3.24 -1.62
N TYR A 40 6.35 2.79 -2.75
CA TYR A 40 7.12 2.25 -3.86
C TYR A 40 8.02 3.30 -4.51
N MET A 41 7.46 4.47 -4.85
CA MET A 41 8.22 5.56 -5.48
C MET A 41 9.35 6.09 -4.60
N HIS A 42 9.17 6.06 -3.27
CA HIS A 42 10.21 6.44 -2.31
C HIS A 42 11.14 5.29 -1.89
N GLN A 43 11.10 4.15 -2.61
CA GLN A 43 11.94 2.98 -2.34
C GLN A 43 11.84 2.46 -0.90
N GLN A 44 10.69 2.65 -0.25
CA GLN A 44 10.42 2.12 1.09
C GLN A 44 10.01 0.63 1.03
N ILE A 45 9.55 0.18 -0.13
CA ILE A 45 9.19 -1.22 -0.42
C ILE A 45 9.88 -1.68 -1.72
N PRO A 46 10.20 -2.98 -1.84
CA PRO A 46 11.02 -3.51 -2.94
C PRO A 46 10.30 -3.58 -4.30
N SER A 47 8.97 -3.71 -4.30
CA SER A 47 8.13 -3.74 -5.49
C SER A 47 6.73 -3.25 -5.14
N THR A 48 5.78 -3.30 -6.09
CA THR A 48 4.40 -2.91 -5.80
C THR A 48 3.78 -3.83 -4.75
N VAL A 49 2.83 -3.33 -3.97
CA VAL A 49 2.12 -4.14 -2.97
C VAL A 49 1.46 -5.36 -3.62
N GLN A 50 0.95 -5.22 -4.84
CA GLN A 50 0.34 -6.32 -5.59
C GLN A 50 1.36 -7.41 -5.93
N ASP A 51 2.52 -7.04 -6.48
CA ASP A 51 3.56 -8.01 -6.84
C ASP A 51 4.09 -8.76 -5.62
N MET A 52 4.31 -8.04 -4.51
CA MET A 52 4.73 -8.67 -3.25
C MET A 52 3.68 -9.64 -2.70
N SER A 53 2.39 -9.29 -2.75
CA SER A 53 1.33 -10.21 -2.34
C SER A 53 1.32 -11.49 -3.18
N VAL A 54 1.43 -11.37 -4.51
CA VAL A 54 1.50 -12.53 -5.42
C VAL A 54 2.72 -13.40 -5.13
N GLU A 55 3.90 -12.78 -4.96
CA GLU A 55 5.13 -13.50 -4.62
C GLU A 55 5.01 -14.22 -3.27
N PHE A 56 4.46 -13.55 -2.26
CA PHE A 56 4.29 -14.09 -0.92
C PHE A 56 3.31 -15.28 -0.91
N ASP A 57 2.17 -15.16 -1.58
CA ASP A 57 1.17 -16.23 -1.70
C ASP A 57 1.71 -17.43 -2.50
N ALA A 58 2.49 -17.17 -3.56
CA ALA A 58 3.16 -18.20 -4.34
C ALA A 58 4.17 -18.98 -3.48
N MET A 59 5.00 -18.30 -2.69
CA MET A 59 5.93 -18.95 -1.76
C MET A 59 5.21 -19.80 -0.71
N HIS A 60 4.12 -19.30 -0.13
CA HIS A 60 3.31 -20.07 0.82
C HIS A 60 2.67 -21.31 0.19
N SER A 61 2.15 -21.16 -1.03
CA SER A 61 1.53 -22.26 -1.78
C SER A 61 2.56 -23.33 -2.14
N GLU A 62 3.72 -22.91 -2.65
CA GLU A 62 4.83 -23.81 -2.99
C GLU A 62 5.38 -24.54 -1.75
N TYR A 63 5.52 -23.83 -0.62
CA TYR A 63 5.93 -24.45 0.64
C TYR A 63 4.96 -25.54 1.08
N LYS A 64 3.65 -25.26 1.07
CA LYS A 64 2.60 -26.23 1.41
C LYS A 64 2.60 -27.43 0.46
N GLN A 65 2.81 -27.19 -0.83
CA GLN A 65 2.92 -28.26 -1.81
C GLN A 65 4.10 -29.19 -1.51
N LEU A 66 5.30 -28.63 -1.29
CA LEU A 66 6.49 -29.41 -0.96
C LEU A 66 6.35 -30.18 0.36
N GLU A 67 5.63 -29.62 1.34
CA GLU A 67 5.33 -30.28 2.61
C GLU A 67 4.45 -31.53 2.40
N MET A 68 3.41 -31.43 1.56
CA MET A 68 2.56 -32.57 1.20
C MET A 68 3.34 -33.65 0.42
N GLU A 69 4.13 -33.24 -0.57
CA GLU A 69 4.97 -34.14 -1.38
C GLU A 69 6.04 -34.86 -0.53
N LEU A 70 6.62 -34.17 0.46
CA LEU A 70 7.59 -34.78 1.37
C LEU A 70 6.96 -35.87 2.26
N GLY A 71 5.67 -35.75 2.57
CA GLY A 71 4.92 -36.75 3.33
C GLY A 71 4.68 -38.06 2.57
N THR A 72 4.71 -38.04 1.24
CA THR A 72 4.47 -39.20 0.38
C THR A 72 5.74 -39.76 -0.27
N GLU A 73 6.83 -38.98 -0.30
CA GLU A 73 8.07 -39.35 -0.98
C GLU A 73 8.91 -40.37 -0.21
N VAL A 74 9.17 -41.52 -0.84
CA VAL A 74 9.88 -42.66 -0.25
C VAL A 74 11.39 -42.58 -0.52
N LYS A 75 11.84 -41.88 -1.57
CA LYS A 75 13.25 -41.85 -1.97
C LYS A 75 14.07 -40.79 -1.18
N PRO A 76 15.13 -41.17 -0.44
CA PRO A 76 15.91 -40.25 0.40
C PRO A 76 16.58 -39.07 -0.34
N SER A 77 16.93 -39.22 -1.61
CA SER A 77 17.54 -38.16 -2.43
C SER A 77 16.53 -37.05 -2.76
N PHE A 78 15.31 -37.42 -3.14
CA PHE A 78 14.22 -36.49 -3.40
C PHE A 78 13.80 -35.75 -2.12
N ARG A 79 13.71 -36.47 -0.99
CA ARG A 79 13.48 -35.86 0.32
C ARG A 79 14.52 -34.79 0.67
N ARG A 80 15.82 -35.06 0.46
CA ARG A 80 16.88 -34.06 0.69
C ARG A 80 16.74 -32.82 -0.19
N LYS A 81 16.41 -32.99 -1.48
CA LYS A 81 16.18 -31.88 -2.41
C LYS A 81 14.99 -31.02 -1.98
N HIS A 82 13.88 -31.65 -1.57
CA HIS A 82 12.69 -30.96 -1.08
C HIS A 82 12.99 -30.16 0.19
N VAL A 83 13.67 -30.76 1.17
CA VAL A 83 14.05 -30.07 2.42
C VAL A 83 14.95 -28.87 2.16
N SER A 84 15.90 -28.96 1.22
CA SER A 84 16.73 -27.80 0.84
C SER A 84 15.88 -26.68 0.26
N LYS A 85 15.00 -26.99 -0.70
CA LYS A 85 14.13 -26.00 -1.34
C LYS A 85 13.15 -25.36 -0.35
N MET A 86 12.57 -26.15 0.55
CA MET A 86 11.71 -25.64 1.63
C MET A 86 12.46 -24.67 2.56
N ARG A 87 13.75 -24.92 2.84
CA ARG A 87 14.57 -24.00 3.63
C ARG A 87 14.71 -22.65 2.92
N ASP A 88 14.98 -22.66 1.63
CA ASP A 88 15.14 -21.43 0.83
C ASP A 88 13.84 -20.63 0.78
N ILE A 89 12.72 -21.30 0.50
CA ILE A 89 11.38 -20.66 0.51
C ILE A 89 11.06 -20.09 1.88
N LYS A 90 11.36 -20.82 2.97
CA LYS A 90 11.12 -20.33 4.34
C LYS A 90 11.92 -19.07 4.66
N VAL A 91 13.13 -18.93 4.12
CA VAL A 91 13.92 -17.70 4.24
C VAL A 91 13.28 -16.57 3.44
N GLY A 92 12.79 -16.84 2.23
CA GLY A 92 12.05 -15.88 1.40
C GLY A 92 10.78 -15.36 2.11
N ILE A 93 9.96 -16.26 2.64
CA ILE A 93 8.77 -15.92 3.44
C ILE A 93 9.17 -15.01 4.60
N LYS A 94 10.14 -15.42 5.43
CA LYS A 94 10.60 -14.61 6.57
C LYS A 94 11.08 -13.22 6.19
N ARG A 95 11.66 -13.06 5.01
CA ARG A 95 12.14 -11.77 4.51
C ARG A 95 10.99 -10.79 4.25
N LEU A 96 9.87 -11.27 3.69
CA LEU A 96 8.70 -10.44 3.39
C LEU A 96 7.68 -10.39 4.52
N ASP A 97 7.65 -11.38 5.40
CA ASP A 97 6.63 -11.59 6.44
C ASP A 97 6.35 -10.34 7.27
N LYS A 98 7.40 -9.71 7.82
CA LYS A 98 7.22 -8.48 8.63
C LYS A 98 6.60 -7.35 7.83
N LEU A 99 7.00 -7.18 6.57
CA LEU A 99 6.47 -6.13 5.70
C LEU A 99 5.01 -6.41 5.34
N MET A 100 4.70 -7.63 4.91
CA MET A 100 3.34 -8.03 4.53
C MET A 100 2.38 -7.93 5.72
N ASN A 101 2.78 -8.40 6.90
CA ASN A 101 1.99 -8.23 8.12
C ASN A 101 1.79 -6.75 8.49
N SER A 102 2.79 -5.89 8.27
CA SER A 102 2.64 -4.45 8.51
C SER A 102 1.64 -3.81 7.54
N LEU A 103 1.66 -4.20 6.26
CA LEU A 103 0.71 -3.73 5.25
C LEU A 103 -0.72 -4.20 5.57
N LEU A 104 -0.89 -5.46 5.98
CA LEU A 104 -2.18 -5.99 6.43
C LEU A 104 -2.73 -5.26 7.66
N ASN A 105 -1.86 -4.92 8.62
CA ASN A 105 -2.24 -4.14 9.79
C ASN A 105 -2.68 -2.71 9.40
N VAL A 106 -1.97 -2.05 8.48
CA VAL A 106 -2.37 -0.74 7.94
C VAL A 106 -3.71 -0.83 7.22
N GLN A 107 -3.88 -1.85 6.37
CA GLN A 107 -5.13 -2.11 5.67
C GLN A 107 -6.30 -2.26 6.65
N THR A 108 -6.11 -3.05 7.71
CA THR A 108 -7.11 -3.28 8.76
C THR A 108 -7.41 -2.00 9.53
N ALA A 109 -6.39 -1.23 9.91
CA ALA A 109 -6.56 0.04 10.60
C ALA A 109 -7.38 1.05 9.76
N PHE A 110 -7.16 1.11 8.46
CA PHE A 110 -7.94 1.98 7.57
C PHE A 110 -9.40 1.53 7.44
N LYS A 111 -9.66 0.22 7.34
CA LYS A 111 -11.04 -0.29 7.34
C LYS A 111 -11.77 0.11 8.62
N ILE A 112 -11.15 -0.12 9.79
CA ILE A 112 -11.71 0.26 11.10
C ILE A 112 -11.98 1.78 11.14
N MET A 113 -10.99 2.59 10.77
CA MET A 113 -11.09 4.06 10.75
C MET A 113 -12.28 4.53 9.90
N ILE A 114 -12.45 3.97 8.70
CA ILE A 114 -13.53 4.37 7.77
C ILE A 114 -14.90 3.90 8.24
N SER A 115 -14.97 2.73 8.86
CA SER A 115 -16.24 2.22 9.42
C SER A 115 -16.68 2.98 10.66
N GLU A 116 -15.74 3.44 11.49
CA GLU A 116 -16.04 4.08 12.78
C GLU A 116 -16.13 5.61 12.69
N ILE A 117 -15.42 6.24 11.74
CA ILE A 117 -15.38 7.69 11.56
C ILE A 117 -16.20 8.08 10.34
N PRO A 118 -17.45 8.55 10.52
CA PRO A 118 -18.37 8.83 9.41
C PRO A 118 -17.96 10.04 8.54
N THR A 119 -16.97 10.82 8.98
CA THR A 119 -16.50 12.06 8.32
C THR A 119 -14.98 12.13 8.38
N ILE A 120 -14.30 11.39 7.51
CA ILE A 120 -12.86 11.54 7.31
C ILE A 120 -12.64 12.69 6.33
N ASP A 121 -12.24 13.85 6.85
CA ASP A 121 -11.93 15.03 6.03
C ASP A 121 -10.70 14.84 5.14
N GLY A 122 -9.78 13.96 5.55
CA GLY A 122 -8.56 13.69 4.80
C GLY A 122 -7.56 12.80 5.52
N VAL A 123 -6.50 12.45 4.79
CA VAL A 123 -5.35 11.67 5.26
C VAL A 123 -4.06 12.40 4.92
N VAL A 124 -3.15 12.47 5.89
CA VAL A 124 -1.80 13.00 5.71
C VAL A 124 -0.79 11.86 5.79
N LEU A 125 -0.04 11.67 4.71
CA LEU A 125 1.08 10.74 4.65
C LEU A 125 2.39 11.52 4.73
N ALA A 126 3.10 11.33 5.85
CA ALA A 126 4.38 11.96 6.12
C ALA A 126 5.51 10.94 6.03
N LEU A 127 6.49 11.18 5.16
CA LEU A 127 7.68 10.33 4.98
C LEU A 127 8.93 11.09 5.37
N GLY A 128 9.76 10.50 6.23
CA GLY A 128 11.01 11.10 6.71
C GLY A 128 11.59 10.32 7.89
N ALA A 129 12.65 10.87 8.49
CA ALA A 129 13.30 10.25 9.65
C ALA A 129 12.42 10.27 10.92
N SER A 130 11.47 11.20 10.99
CA SER A 130 10.56 11.37 12.12
C SER A 130 9.29 12.09 11.67
N PRO A 131 8.14 11.84 12.29
CA PRO A 131 6.92 12.64 12.08
C PRO A 131 7.12 14.15 12.32
N LEU A 132 8.07 14.54 13.18
CA LEU A 132 8.40 15.94 13.46
C LEU A 132 9.28 16.58 12.37
N ARG A 133 9.89 15.76 11.50
CA ARG A 133 10.80 16.20 10.43
C ARG A 133 10.54 15.40 9.14
N PRO A 134 9.33 15.51 8.56
CA PRO A 134 9.03 14.87 7.30
C PRO A 134 9.87 15.48 6.18
N LYS A 135 10.34 14.65 5.26
CA LYS A 135 10.98 15.05 4.00
C LYS A 135 9.96 15.20 2.88
N HIS A 136 8.91 14.37 2.89
CA HIS A 136 7.82 14.40 1.92
C HIS A 136 6.49 14.34 2.67
N ILE A 137 5.53 15.18 2.25
CA ILE A 137 4.17 15.22 2.80
C ILE A 137 3.21 15.10 1.63
N TYR A 138 2.30 14.13 1.71
CA TYR A 138 1.20 13.96 0.78
C TYR A 138 -0.11 14.10 1.54
N VAL A 139 -1.03 14.89 1.00
CA VAL A 139 -2.33 15.16 1.63
C VAL A 139 -3.42 14.76 0.65
N LEU A 140 -4.33 13.90 1.11
CA LEU A 140 -5.57 13.58 0.42
C LEU A 140 -6.71 14.20 1.23
N ASN A 141 -7.46 15.11 0.63
CA ASN A 141 -8.66 15.68 1.24
C ASN A 141 -9.90 15.12 0.55
N PHE A 142 -10.94 14.84 1.33
CA PHE A 142 -12.19 14.30 0.85
C PHE A 142 -13.31 15.29 1.14
N SER A 143 -13.98 15.76 0.08
CA SER A 143 -15.17 16.61 0.23
C SER A 143 -16.38 15.73 0.55
N HIS A 144 -17.00 15.96 1.70
CA HIS A 144 -18.25 15.30 2.06
C HIS A 144 -19.43 16.00 1.39
N GLU A 145 -20.04 15.36 0.38
CA GLU A 145 -21.44 15.63 0.08
C GLU A 145 -22.29 14.85 1.09
N SER A 146 -23.22 15.54 1.74
CA SER A 146 -23.97 15.11 2.93
C SER A 146 -24.93 13.94 2.67
N GLY A 147 -24.37 12.75 2.41
CA GLY A 147 -25.14 11.58 2.02
C GLY A 147 -24.33 10.29 2.01
N VAL A 148 -23.41 10.10 2.96
CA VAL A 148 -22.70 8.82 3.07
C VAL A 148 -23.65 7.79 3.66
N SER A 149 -24.22 6.97 2.79
CA SER A 149 -24.85 5.69 3.13
C SER A 149 -23.90 4.88 4.01
N LYS A 150 -24.43 4.25 5.08
CA LYS A 150 -23.67 3.30 5.91
C LYS A 150 -22.86 2.38 5.01
N VAL A 151 -21.56 2.32 5.26
CA VAL A 151 -20.66 1.40 4.58
C VAL A 151 -21.15 -0.01 4.88
N ASP A 152 -21.59 -0.72 3.84
CA ASP A 152 -21.80 -2.15 3.94
C ASP A 152 -20.42 -2.80 4.14
N ASP A 153 -20.32 -3.77 5.04
CA ASP A 153 -19.07 -4.22 5.69
C ASP A 153 -18.02 -4.84 4.72
N ASP A 154 -18.36 -5.00 3.44
CA ASP A 154 -17.57 -5.78 2.49
C ASP A 154 -16.35 -5.03 1.92
N PHE A 155 -16.29 -3.69 1.96
CA PHE A 155 -15.20 -2.89 1.34
C PHE A 155 -14.80 -3.42 -0.06
N ALA A 156 -15.76 -3.94 -0.82
CA ALA A 156 -15.48 -4.60 -2.08
C ALA A 156 -14.90 -3.59 -3.07
N ARG A 157 -13.87 -4.01 -3.80
CA ARG A 157 -13.17 -3.13 -4.75
C ARG A 157 -14.10 -2.82 -5.93
N SER A 158 -14.43 -1.54 -6.11
CA SER A 158 -15.32 -1.07 -7.17
C SER A 158 -14.54 -0.45 -8.35
N LYS A 159 -15.18 -0.37 -9.52
CA LYS A 159 -14.61 0.32 -10.70
C LYS A 159 -14.39 1.82 -10.44
N ALA A 160 -15.21 2.41 -9.57
CA ALA A 160 -15.07 3.80 -9.16
C ALA A 160 -13.79 4.00 -8.36
N ALA A 161 -13.53 3.13 -7.37
CA ALA A 161 -12.29 3.10 -6.61
C ALA A 161 -11.06 3.02 -7.54
N ASP A 162 -11.05 2.08 -8.49
CA ASP A 162 -9.94 1.94 -9.45
C ASP A 162 -9.70 3.21 -10.29
N THR A 163 -10.79 3.86 -10.70
CA THR A 163 -10.72 5.07 -11.52
C THR A 163 -10.20 6.24 -10.69
N LEU A 164 -10.65 6.35 -9.45
CA LEU A 164 -10.21 7.38 -8.51
C LEU A 164 -8.74 7.18 -8.11
N SER A 165 -8.33 5.97 -7.74
CA SER A 165 -6.92 5.61 -7.47
C SER A 165 -6.01 6.00 -8.63
N ARG A 166 -6.38 5.64 -9.87
CA ARG A 166 -5.58 6.01 -11.06
C ARG A 166 -5.51 7.52 -11.28
N LYS A 167 -6.60 8.26 -11.05
CA LYS A 167 -6.60 9.73 -11.15
C LYS A 167 -5.69 10.34 -10.08
N ALA A 168 -5.79 9.87 -8.84
CA ALA A 168 -4.95 10.31 -7.72
C ALA A 168 -3.46 10.09 -8.02
N ILE A 169 -3.08 8.87 -8.39
CA ILE A 169 -1.70 8.52 -8.71
C ILE A 169 -1.17 9.33 -9.91
N ARG A 170 -1.93 9.46 -11.00
CA ARG A 170 -1.50 10.27 -12.16
C ARG A 170 -1.31 11.74 -11.81
N THR A 171 -2.16 12.27 -10.92
CA THR A 171 -2.05 13.64 -10.42
C THR A 171 -0.80 13.81 -9.57
N LEU A 172 -0.46 12.85 -8.72
CA LEU A 172 0.80 12.85 -7.99
C LEU A 172 2.00 12.85 -8.95
N ILE A 173 1.98 11.99 -9.97
CA ILE A 173 3.05 11.91 -10.99
C ILE A 173 3.19 13.25 -11.75
N SER A 174 2.08 13.89 -12.15
CA SER A 174 2.14 15.17 -12.87
C SER A 174 2.63 16.33 -11.99
N LYS A 175 2.54 16.18 -10.67
CA LYS A 175 3.12 17.07 -9.66
C LYS A 175 4.53 16.65 -9.24
N ASP A 176 5.20 15.84 -10.06
CA ASP A 176 6.61 15.44 -9.88
C ASP A 176 6.86 14.51 -8.68
N ALA A 177 5.82 13.82 -8.17
CA ALA A 177 5.99 12.83 -7.12
C ALA A 177 6.90 11.68 -7.61
N GLY A 178 8.02 11.47 -6.93
CA GLY A 178 8.99 10.43 -7.24
C GLY A 178 10.13 10.83 -8.18
N SER A 179 10.28 12.12 -8.53
CA SER A 179 11.46 12.64 -9.25
C SER A 179 12.75 12.63 -8.43
N VAL A 180 12.63 12.39 -7.12
CA VAL A 180 13.74 12.35 -6.19
C VAL A 180 14.60 11.12 -6.46
N THR A 181 15.86 11.34 -6.81
CA THR A 181 16.86 10.28 -6.88
C THR A 181 17.32 9.91 -5.48
N TYR A 182 17.05 8.67 -5.07
CA TYR A 182 17.60 8.11 -3.85
C TYR A 182 18.98 7.53 -4.15
N PRO A 183 20.05 7.99 -3.46
CA PRO A 183 21.34 7.32 -3.58
C PRO A 183 21.18 5.88 -3.09
N ALA A 184 21.69 4.91 -3.86
CA ALA A 184 21.83 3.56 -3.38
C ALA A 184 22.68 3.63 -2.09
N GLY A 185 22.11 3.21 -0.96
CA GLY A 185 22.82 3.27 0.32
C GLY A 185 24.13 2.48 0.23
N ASN A 186 25.22 3.12 0.64
CA ASN A 186 26.52 2.48 0.88
C ASN A 186 26.43 1.48 2.04
#